data_AF-A0A914WBE8-F1
#
_entry.id   AF-A0A914WBE8-F1
#
_cell.length_a   1.000
_cell.length_b   1.000
_cell.length_c   1.000
_cell.angle_alpha   90.00
_cell.angle_beta   90.00
_cell.angle_gamma   90.00
#
_symmetry.space_group_name_H-M   'P 1'
#
loop_
_entity.id
_entity.type
_entity.pdbx_description
1 polymer ?
#
loop_
_entity_poly.entity_id
_entity_poly.type
_entity_poly.pdbx_seq_one_letter_code
_entity_poly.pdbx_strand_id
1 'polypeptide(L)'
;MVEVDRRDAATLMPIIQQWVLPGSRVITDQWGAYMAAQEFPANPQYTHVAVNHTLHFVDRNDPTINTNMVEGFWSHSKQKFRWMRGTCDAHFDSYLSEFMFRYMHDESATWFGVILYWITHQYTFMLILTM
;
A
#
# COMPACT_ATOMS: atom_id res chain seq x y z
N MET A 1 2.76 -1.35 0.16
CA MET A 1 2.44 -2.78 0.01
C MET A 1 2.84 -3.47 1.29
N VAL A 2 2.01 -4.38 1.75
CA VAL A 2 2.24 -5.16 2.97
C VAL A 2 1.91 -6.60 2.61
N GLU A 3 2.80 -7.53 2.96
CA GLU A 3 2.55 -8.95 2.82
C GLU A 3 1.54 -9.40 3.88
N VAL A 4 0.57 -10.23 3.48
CA VAL A 4 -0.47 -10.76 4.37
C VAL A 4 -0.68 -12.25 4.09
N ASP A 5 -0.77 -13.04 5.15
CA ASP A 5 -0.99 -14.49 5.04
C ASP A 5 -2.41 -14.82 4.53
N ARG A 6 -3.38 -13.99 4.91
CA ARG A 6 -4.77 -14.11 4.50
C ARG A 6 -5.29 -12.78 4.02
N ARG A 7 -6.17 -12.84 3.03
CA ARG A 7 -6.78 -11.65 2.42
C ARG A 7 -8.19 -11.37 2.96
N ASP A 8 -8.63 -12.06 4.01
CA ASP A 8 -9.93 -11.77 4.61
C ASP A 8 -9.95 -10.44 5.37
N ALA A 9 -11.15 -9.95 5.59
CA ALA A 9 -11.36 -8.62 6.14
C ALA A 9 -10.90 -8.51 7.61
N ALA A 10 -11.00 -9.59 8.38
CA ALA A 10 -10.45 -9.67 9.74
C ALA A 10 -8.92 -9.47 9.77
N THR A 11 -8.21 -9.87 8.72
CA THR A 11 -6.77 -9.59 8.56
C THR A 11 -6.52 -8.18 8.00
N LEU A 12 -7.31 -7.72 7.04
CA LEU A 12 -7.07 -6.43 6.38
C LEU A 12 -7.48 -5.21 7.21
N MET A 13 -8.53 -5.30 8.02
CA MET A 13 -9.07 -4.15 8.73
C MET A 13 -8.12 -3.54 9.77
N PRO A 14 -7.43 -4.32 10.63
CA PRO A 14 -6.43 -3.76 11.54
C PRO A 14 -5.29 -3.04 10.80
N ILE A 15 -4.89 -3.56 9.64
CA ILE A 15 -3.84 -2.95 8.80
C ILE A 15 -4.34 -1.61 8.24
N ILE A 16 -5.57 -1.55 7.73
CA ILE A 16 -6.16 -0.31 7.25
C ILE A 16 -6.22 0.72 8.38
N GLN A 17 -6.67 0.33 9.58
CA GLN A 17 -6.75 1.23 10.74
C GLN A 17 -5.40 1.75 11.22
N GLN A 18 -4.35 0.94 11.10
CA GLN A 18 -3.00 1.33 11.47
C GLN A 18 -2.42 2.39 10.54
N TRP A 19 -2.68 2.30 9.23
CA TRP A 19 -1.99 3.10 8.22
C TRP A 19 -2.86 4.18 7.55
N VAL A 20 -4.18 4.07 7.66
CA VAL A 20 -5.14 5.00 7.05
C VAL A 20 -5.80 5.84 8.12
N LEU A 21 -5.65 7.16 7.99
CA LEU A 21 -6.20 8.11 8.93
C LEU A 21 -7.74 8.02 8.98
N PRO A 22 -8.35 8.11 10.19
CA PRO A 22 -9.77 8.35 10.36
C PRO A 22 -10.28 9.50 9.49
N GLY A 23 -11.48 9.36 8.92
CA GLY A 23 -12.10 10.36 8.03
C GLY A 23 -11.67 10.25 6.56
N SER A 24 -10.69 9.39 6.25
CA SER A 24 -10.23 9.21 4.87
C SER A 24 -11.28 8.54 3.99
N ARG A 25 -11.25 8.87 2.69
CA ARG A 25 -12.00 8.15 1.65
C ARG A 25 -11.18 6.96 1.18
N VAL A 26 -11.73 5.75 1.33
CA VAL A 26 -11.10 4.50 0.91
C VAL A 26 -11.81 3.99 -0.34
N ILE A 27 -11.07 3.85 -1.43
CA ILE A 27 -11.58 3.38 -2.73
C ILE A 27 -11.03 1.97 -2.97
N THR A 28 -11.92 0.99 -3.17
CA THR A 28 -11.54 -0.42 -3.44
C THR A 28 -12.25 -0.95 -4.68
N ASP A 29 -11.85 -2.14 -5.13
CA ASP A 29 -12.70 -2.94 -6.01
C ASP A 29 -13.88 -3.55 -5.23
N GLN A 30 -14.72 -4.33 -5.92
CA GLN A 30 -15.88 -5.02 -5.35
C GLN A 30 -15.56 -6.40 -4.75
N TRP A 31 -14.32 -6.64 -4.32
CA TRP A 31 -13.98 -7.92 -3.72
C TRP A 31 -14.72 -8.13 -2.39
N GLY A 32 -15.18 -9.36 -2.15
CA GLY A 32 -16.12 -9.67 -1.07
C GLY A 32 -15.64 -9.28 0.33
N ALA A 33 -14.33 -9.31 0.58
CA ALA A 33 -13.74 -8.87 1.84
C ALA A 33 -13.93 -7.36 2.10
N TYR A 34 -14.03 -6.52 1.06
CA TYR A 34 -14.25 -5.09 1.22
C TYR A 34 -15.75 -4.70 1.27
N MET A 35 -16.61 -5.54 0.69
CA MET A 35 -18.04 -5.24 0.53
C MET A 35 -18.89 -5.57 1.76
N ALA A 36 -18.37 -6.33 2.72
CA ALA A 36 -19.09 -6.62 3.94
C ALA A 36 -19.21 -5.32 4.77
N ALA A 37 -20.45 -4.82 4.94
CA ALA A 37 -20.76 -3.54 5.58
C ALA A 37 -20.29 -3.41 7.05
N GLN A 38 -19.81 -4.50 7.66
CA GLN A 38 -19.23 -4.52 9.00
C GLN A 38 -17.74 -4.17 9.01
N GLU A 39 -17.08 -4.21 7.86
CA GLU A 39 -15.62 -4.19 7.80
C GLU A 39 -15.10 -2.76 7.97
N PHE A 40 -15.65 -1.76 7.28
CA PHE A 40 -15.29 -0.37 7.54
C PHE A 40 -16.10 0.16 8.74
N PRO A 41 -15.50 0.31 9.93
CA PRO A 41 -16.24 0.74 11.10
C PRO A 41 -16.73 2.18 10.92
N ALA A 42 -17.86 2.50 11.54
CA ALA A 42 -18.32 3.89 11.66
C ALA A 42 -17.41 4.73 12.57
N ASN A 43 -16.55 4.09 13.36
CA ASN A 43 -15.57 4.72 14.24
C ASN A 43 -14.25 3.91 14.27
N PRO A 44 -13.12 4.46 13.80
CA PRO A 44 -12.99 5.73 13.10
C PRO A 44 -13.78 5.75 11.79
N GLN A 45 -14.40 6.89 11.45
CA GLN A 45 -15.30 6.97 10.30
C GLN A 45 -14.51 6.93 8.99
N TYR A 46 -14.68 5.91 8.17
CA TYR A 46 -14.17 5.88 6.79
C TYR A 46 -15.29 6.10 5.79
N THR A 47 -15.00 6.83 4.71
CA THR A 47 -15.91 6.90 3.55
C THR A 47 -15.47 5.84 2.56
N HIS A 48 -16.15 4.69 2.55
CA HIS A 48 -15.84 3.60 1.61
C HIS A 48 -16.60 3.74 0.30
N VAL A 49 -15.89 3.58 -0.82
CA VAL A 49 -16.45 3.58 -2.18
C VAL A 49 -15.88 2.39 -2.94
N ALA A 50 -16.74 1.57 -3.53
CA ALA A 50 -16.34 0.42 -4.33
C ALA A 50 -16.51 0.69 -5.83
N VAL A 51 -15.46 0.44 -6.61
CA VAL A 51 -15.45 0.55 -8.08
C VAL A 51 -16.01 -0.72 -8.70
N ASN A 52 -17.05 -0.59 -9.50
CA ASN A 52 -17.64 -1.73 -10.22
C ASN A 52 -17.00 -1.91 -11.60
N HIS A 53 -15.95 -2.74 -11.66
CA HIS A 53 -15.24 -3.06 -12.91
C HIS A 53 -16.08 -3.76 -13.99
N THR A 54 -17.26 -4.29 -13.67
CA THR A 54 -18.17 -4.83 -14.70
C THR A 54 -18.92 -3.73 -15.45
N LEU A 55 -19.04 -2.54 -14.86
CA LEU A 55 -19.79 -1.41 -15.42
C LEU A 55 -18.86 -0.32 -15.97
N HIS A 56 -17.75 -0.04 -15.27
CA HIS A 56 -16.83 1.04 -15.60
C HIS A 56 -15.47 0.86 -14.91
N PHE A 57 -14.39 1.33 -15.57
CA PHE A 57 -13.03 1.37 -15.01
C PHE A 57 -12.76 2.64 -14.21
N VAL A 58 -13.51 3.70 -14.49
CA VAL A 58 -13.52 4.99 -13.80
C VAL A 58 -14.99 5.35 -13.65
N ASP A 59 -15.42 5.77 -12.46
CA ASP A 59 -16.82 6.19 -12.27
C ASP A 59 -17.18 7.32 -13.25
N ARG A 60 -18.36 7.23 -13.85
CA ARG A 60 -18.78 8.15 -14.91
C ARG A 60 -19.13 9.54 -14.39
N ASN A 61 -19.52 9.64 -13.12
CA ASN A 61 -19.98 10.87 -12.49
C ASN A 61 -18.86 11.53 -11.68
N ASP A 62 -17.95 10.74 -11.09
CA ASP A 62 -16.78 11.23 -10.36
C ASP A 62 -15.49 10.51 -10.84
N PRO A 63 -14.67 11.14 -11.71
CA PRO A 63 -13.47 10.51 -12.24
C PRO A 63 -12.38 10.22 -11.18
N THR A 64 -12.53 10.76 -9.97
CA THR A 64 -11.61 10.46 -8.86
C THR A 64 -11.86 9.08 -8.23
N ILE A 65 -12.98 8.44 -8.55
CA ILE A 65 -13.32 7.09 -8.08
C ILE A 65 -12.81 6.07 -9.11
N ASN A 66 -11.60 5.59 -8.89
CA ASN A 66 -10.98 4.51 -9.66
C ASN A 66 -9.84 3.84 -8.87
N THR A 67 -9.42 2.65 -9.31
CA THR A 67 -8.30 1.87 -8.74
C THR A 67 -7.07 1.83 -9.66
N ASN A 68 -7.05 2.66 -10.72
CA ASN A 68 -6.04 2.58 -11.78
C ASN A 68 -4.61 2.77 -11.25
N MET A 69 -4.42 3.70 -10.32
CA MET A 69 -3.10 3.98 -9.74
C MET A 69 -2.55 2.75 -9.01
N VAL A 70 -3.37 2.09 -8.19
CA VAL A 70 -2.94 0.91 -7.44
C VAL A 70 -2.74 -0.30 -8.36
N GLU A 71 -3.60 -0.48 -9.36
CA GLU A 71 -3.43 -1.52 -10.39
C GLU A 71 -2.15 -1.34 -11.20
N GLY A 72 -1.86 -0.11 -11.61
CA GLY A 72 -0.62 0.25 -12.29
C GLY A 72 0.60 -0.02 -11.41
N PHE A 73 0.57 0.39 -10.14
CA PHE A 73 1.64 0.13 -9.19
C PHE A 73 1.92 -1.38 -9.02
N TRP A 74 0.86 -2.18 -8.86
CA TRP A 74 0.98 -3.64 -8.83
C TRP A 74 1.51 -4.23 -10.14
N SER A 75 1.16 -3.66 -11.29
CA SER A 75 1.68 -4.10 -12.59
C SER A 75 3.20 -3.95 -12.65
N HIS A 76 3.74 -2.79 -12.25
CA HIS A 76 5.18 -2.54 -12.20
C HIS A 76 5.90 -3.48 -11.22
N SER A 77 5.33 -3.71 -10.02
CA SER A 77 5.87 -4.65 -9.03
C SER A 77 5.95 -6.08 -9.59
N LYS A 78 4.84 -6.58 -10.16
CA LYS A 78 4.79 -7.90 -10.79
C LYS A 78 5.76 -8.02 -11.95
N GLN A 79 5.94 -6.96 -12.73
CA GLN A 79 6.91 -6.95 -13.81
C GLN A 79 8.32 -7.17 -13.28
N LYS A 80 8.78 -6.40 -12.28
CA LYS A 80 10.09 -6.60 -11.65
C LYS A 80 10.29 -8.04 -11.17
N PHE A 81 9.29 -8.63 -10.52
CA PHE A 81 9.37 -10.02 -10.04
C PHE A 81 9.49 -11.04 -11.19
N ARG A 82 8.81 -10.80 -12.32
CA ARG A 82 9.00 -11.62 -13.53
C ARG A 82 10.42 -11.52 -14.09
N TRP A 83 11.03 -10.33 -14.09
CA TRP A 83 12.41 -10.13 -14.54
C TRP A 83 13.43 -10.89 -13.69
N MET A 84 13.17 -11.04 -12.39
CA MET A 84 14.05 -11.81 -11.49
C MET A 84 13.95 -13.33 -11.65
N ARG A 85 12.96 -13.83 -12.44
CA ARG A 85 12.73 -15.27 -12.69
C ARG A 85 12.47 -16.11 -11.43
N GLY A 86 11.81 -15.50 -10.44
CA GLY A 86 11.49 -16.13 -9.16
C GLY A 86 12.09 -15.35 -7.99
N THR A 87 11.49 -15.52 -6.82
CA THR A 87 11.90 -14.91 -5.56
C THR A 87 11.86 -15.95 -4.47
N CYS A 88 12.68 -15.78 -3.43
CA CYS A 88 12.56 -16.60 -2.21
C CYS A 88 11.41 -16.08 -1.36
N ASP A 89 10.50 -16.98 -0.95
CA ASP A 89 9.35 -16.61 -0.10
C ASP A 89 9.80 -16.03 1.26
N ALA A 90 10.93 -16.52 1.80
CA ALA A 90 11.47 -16.05 3.08
C ALA A 90 11.93 -14.57 3.09
N HIS A 91 12.01 -13.95 1.91
CA HIS A 91 12.44 -12.55 1.73
C HIS A 91 11.45 -11.74 0.89
N PHE A 92 10.20 -12.20 0.76
CA PHE A 92 9.23 -11.55 -0.11
C PHE A 92 8.91 -10.11 0.33
N ASP A 93 8.72 -9.91 1.63
CA ASP A 93 8.57 -8.62 2.30
C ASP A 93 9.67 -7.61 1.94
N SER A 94 10.91 -8.07 1.84
CA SER A 94 12.11 -7.28 1.61
C SER A 94 12.21 -6.91 0.12
N TYR A 95 11.82 -7.81 -0.79
CA TYR A 95 11.70 -7.48 -2.21
C TYR A 95 10.59 -6.45 -2.49
N LEU A 96 9.47 -6.52 -1.76
CA LEU A 96 8.39 -5.52 -1.83
C LEU A 96 8.85 -4.17 -1.28
N SER A 97 9.50 -4.17 -0.12
CA SER A 97 10.04 -2.97 0.52
C SER A 97 11.04 -2.25 -0.39
N GLU A 98 11.97 -3.01 -0.99
CA GLU A 98 12.96 -2.46 -1.91
C GLU A 98 12.32 -1.91 -3.20
N PHE A 99 11.30 -2.59 -3.74
CA PHE A 99 10.55 -2.08 -4.89
C PHE A 99 9.84 -0.76 -4.55
N MET A 100 9.14 -0.70 -3.41
CA MET A 100 8.46 0.52 -2.95
C MET A 100 9.44 1.67 -2.77
N PHE A 101 10.58 1.40 -2.14
CA PHE A 101 11.63 2.40 -1.94
C PHE A 101 12.09 3.00 -3.26
N ARG A 102 12.42 2.16 -4.25
CA ARG A 102 12.85 2.65 -5.57
C ARG A 102 11.76 3.42 -6.30
N TYR A 103 10.53 2.94 -6.25
CA TYR A 103 9.40 3.58 -6.91
C TYR A 103 9.13 5.00 -6.34
N MET A 104 9.34 5.20 -5.04
CA MET A 104 9.13 6.51 -4.39
C MET A 104 10.30 7.49 -4.57
N HIS A 105 11.50 7.00 -4.92
CA HIS A 105 12.74 7.78 -4.90
C HIS A 105 13.47 7.76 -6.26
N ASP A 106 12.72 7.81 -7.35
CA ASP A 106 13.28 7.77 -8.69
C ASP A 106 14.12 9.03 -9.00
N GLU A 107 15.28 8.83 -9.64
CA GLU A 107 16.24 9.86 -10.11
C GLU A 107 17.08 10.68 -9.10
N SER A 108 17.78 10.03 -8.16
CA SER A 108 19.05 10.63 -7.71
C SER A 108 20.14 9.58 -7.59
N ALA A 109 21.34 9.92 -8.04
CA ALA A 109 22.50 9.05 -8.20
C ALA A 109 23.03 8.36 -6.92
N THR A 110 22.26 8.35 -5.82
CA THR A 110 22.66 7.76 -4.55
C THR A 110 21.45 7.19 -3.77
N TRP A 111 20.83 6.10 -4.23
CA TRP A 111 19.90 5.32 -3.36
C TRP A 111 20.54 4.98 -2.01
N PHE A 112 21.84 4.66 -2.04
CA PHE A 112 22.63 4.46 -0.84
C PHE A 112 22.71 5.72 0.05
N GLY A 113 22.85 6.90 -0.57
CA GLY A 113 22.84 8.18 0.14
C GLY A 113 21.49 8.50 0.78
N VAL A 114 20.38 8.19 0.09
CA VAL A 114 19.02 8.31 0.65
C VAL A 114 18.85 7.36 1.84
N ILE A 115 19.25 6.08 1.70
CA ILE A 115 19.18 5.11 2.81
C ILE A 115 20.02 5.59 4.01
N LEU A 116 21.25 6.04 3.78
CA LEU A 116 22.11 6.58 4.84
C LEU A 116 21.51 7.83 5.50
N TYR A 117 20.92 8.73 4.73
CA TYR A 117 20.22 9.90 5.25
C TYR A 117 19.09 9.49 6.20
N TRP A 118 18.24 8.54 5.81
CA TRP A 118 17.14 8.06 6.65
C TRP A 118 17.63 7.33 7.91
N ILE A 119 18.65 6.48 7.80
CA ILE A 119 19.25 5.80 8.96
C ILE A 119 19.81 6.85 9.94
N THR A 120 20.60 7.80 9.44
CA THR A 120 21.16 8.84 10.30
C THR A 120 20.07 9.70 10.95
N HIS A 121 19.02 10.09 10.24
CA HIS A 121 17.99 10.97 10.82
C HIS A 121 17.06 10.25 11.80
N GLN A 122 16.65 9.00 11.50
CA GLN A 122 15.75 8.24 12.37
C GLN A 122 16.46 7.75 13.64
N TYR A 123 17.70 7.26 13.53
CA TYR A 123 18.42 6.68 14.66
C TYR A 123 19.26 7.69 15.45
N THR A 124 19.65 8.84 14.88
CA THR A 124 20.27 9.93 15.66
C THR A 124 19.25 10.64 16.55
N PHE A 125 17.99 10.81 16.08
CA PHE A 125 16.92 11.35 16.92
C PHE A 125 16.59 10.44 18.11
N MET A 126 16.68 9.12 17.92
CA MET A 126 16.44 8.15 18.98
C MET A 126 17.51 8.19 20.08
N LEU A 127 18.78 8.46 19.74
CA LEU A 127 19.87 8.63 20.72
C LEU A 127 19.73 9.92 21.54
N ILE A 128 19.20 11.00 20.96
CA ILE A 128 19.03 12.29 21.66
C ILE A 128 17.81 12.28 22.60
N LEU A 129 16.78 11.50 22.29
CA LEU A 129 15.57 11.40 23.14
C LEU A 129 15.71 10.42 24.31
N THR A 130 16.78 9.63 24.37
CA THR A 130 17.07 8.67 25.45
C THR A 130 18.20 9.11 26.39
N MET A 131 18.77 10.31 26.21
CA MET A 131 19.74 10.94 27.13
C MET A 131 19.10 12.13 27.85
#